data_AF-A0A7S1L370-F1
#
_entry.id   AF-A0A7S1L370-F1
#
_cell.length_a   1.000
_cell.length_b   1.000
_cell.length_c   1.000
_cell.angle_alpha   90.00
_cell.angle_beta   90.00
_cell.angle_gamma   90.00
#
_symmetry.space_group_name_H-M   'P 1'
#
loop_
_entity.id
_entity.type
_entity.pdbx_description
1 polymer ?
#
loop_
_entity_poly.entity_id
_entity_poly.type
_entity_poly.pdbx_seq_one_letter_code
_entity_poly.pdbx_strand_id
1 'polypeptide(L)'
;NIGFSTMVLTEEMNIQTIDEDEGTDLQTAAASFKARGLVRAMMVTGKALTGIMQSKASKKEFLKVAESCSVLIACRVSPMQKAELVRLVREGIKPTPVT
;
A
#
# COMPACT_ATOMS: atom_id res chain seq x y z
N ASN A 1 8.60 -5.51 -16.32
CA ASN A 1 7.86 -5.11 -15.11
C ASN A 1 7.69 -3.59 -15.15
N ILE A 2 6.46 -3.07 -15.28
CA ILE A 2 6.23 -1.62 -15.56
C ILE A 2 6.84 -0.75 -14.47
N GLY A 3 6.69 -1.12 -13.19
CA GLY A 3 7.21 -0.32 -12.08
C GLY A 3 8.72 -0.08 -12.11
N PHE A 4 9.51 -1.11 -12.47
CA PHE A 4 10.96 -0.97 -12.62
C PHE A 4 11.35 -0.21 -13.89
N SER A 5 10.64 -0.46 -14.99
CA SER A 5 10.92 0.21 -16.26
C SER A 5 10.64 1.71 -16.22
N THR A 6 9.65 2.14 -15.42
CA THR A 6 9.33 3.55 -15.22
C THR A 6 10.08 4.17 -14.04
N MET A 7 11.04 3.44 -13.44
CA MET A 7 11.80 3.85 -12.23
C MET A 7 10.93 4.21 -11.02
N VAL A 8 9.67 3.78 -11.01
CA VAL A 8 8.79 3.92 -9.84
C VAL A 8 9.22 2.92 -8.76
N LEU A 9 9.76 1.76 -9.14
CA LEU A 9 10.43 0.83 -8.24
C LEU A 9 11.91 0.76 -8.57
N THR A 10 12.75 0.63 -7.54
CA THR A 10 14.20 0.38 -7.67
C THR A 10 14.58 -0.85 -6.84
N GLU A 11 15.71 -1.47 -7.18
CA GLU A 11 16.21 -2.69 -6.51
C GLU A 11 16.62 -2.44 -5.04
N GLU A 12 16.93 -1.19 -4.71
CA GLU A 12 17.26 -0.77 -3.33
C GLU A 12 16.03 -0.62 -2.44
N MET A 13 14.82 -0.68 -3.00
CA MET A 13 13.59 -0.59 -2.21
C MET A 13 13.31 -1.89 -1.48
N ASN A 14 12.87 -1.79 -0.22
CA ASN A 14 12.22 -2.89 0.48
C ASN A 14 10.77 -2.98 -0.02
N ILE A 15 10.52 -3.88 -0.95
CA ILE A 15 9.21 -4.11 -1.57
C ILE A 15 8.48 -5.20 -0.79
N GLN A 16 7.31 -4.88 -0.24
CA GLN A 16 6.42 -5.85 0.39
C GLN A 16 5.20 -6.12 -0.49
N THR A 17 4.93 -7.39 -0.77
CA THR A 17 3.76 -7.83 -1.52
C THR A 17 2.70 -8.33 -0.56
N ILE A 18 1.47 -7.86 -0.71
CA ILE A 18 0.31 -8.29 0.06
C ILE A 18 -0.65 -8.96 -0.91
N ASP A 19 -0.73 -10.28 -0.79
CA ASP A 19 -1.72 -11.10 -1.47
C ASP A 19 -2.56 -11.88 -0.46
N GLU A 20 -3.82 -12.12 -0.82
CA GLU A 20 -4.78 -12.89 0.01
C GLU A 20 -4.30 -14.35 0.15
N ASP A 21 -3.73 -14.89 -0.92
CA ASP A 21 -3.26 -16.27 -1.00
C ASP A 21 -1.98 -16.51 -0.16
N GLU A 22 -1.20 -15.46 0.13
CA GLU A 22 0.05 -15.54 0.92
C GLU A 22 -0.14 -15.26 2.41
N GLY A 23 -1.36 -14.95 2.87
CA GLY A 23 -1.69 -14.76 4.29
C GLY A 23 -0.87 -13.67 4.98
N THR A 24 -0.32 -12.73 4.22
CA THR A 24 0.57 -11.70 4.78
C THR A 24 -0.27 -10.59 5.41
N ASP A 25 -0.37 -10.63 6.73
CA ASP A 25 -1.07 -9.60 7.49
C ASP A 25 -0.37 -8.24 7.39
N LEU A 26 -1.16 -7.17 7.39
CA LEU A 26 -0.68 -5.79 7.39
C LEU A 26 0.30 -5.49 8.53
N GLN A 27 0.10 -6.14 9.67
CA GLN A 27 0.96 -6.02 10.86
C GLN A 27 2.36 -6.55 10.58
N THR A 28 2.45 -7.67 9.85
CA THR A 28 3.72 -8.26 9.44
C THR A 28 4.40 -7.38 8.41
N ALA A 29 3.66 -6.85 7.43
CA ALA A 29 4.19 -5.89 6.47
C ALA A 29 4.76 -4.64 7.19
N ALA A 30 4.02 -4.09 8.16
CA ALA A 30 4.47 -2.97 8.98
C ALA A 30 5.73 -3.28 9.80
N ALA A 31 5.88 -4.51 10.29
CA ALA A 31 7.05 -4.95 11.03
C ALA A 31 8.29 -5.10 10.12
N SER A 32 8.11 -5.64 8.92
CA SER A 32 9.17 -5.79 7.90
C SER A 32 9.77 -4.45 7.46
N PHE A 33 9.00 -3.36 7.59
CA PHE A 33 9.43 -2.00 7.30
C PHE A 33 10.30 -1.34 8.38
N LYS A 34 10.66 -2.05 9.47
CA LYS A 34 11.52 -1.50 10.55
C LYS A 34 13.01 -1.40 10.19
N ALA A 35 13.45 -1.94 9.06
CA ALA A 35 14.83 -1.78 8.59
C ALA A 35 15.11 -0.29 8.29
N ARG A 36 15.89 0.35 9.16
CA ARG A 36 16.25 1.77 9.03
C ARG A 36 17.12 1.96 7.79
N GLY A 37 16.74 2.91 6.94
CA GLY A 37 17.56 3.38 5.81
C GLY A 37 17.13 2.90 4.42
N LEU A 38 16.15 1.98 4.31
CA LEU A 38 15.63 1.54 3.02
C LEU A 38 14.35 2.28 2.62
N VAL A 39 14.27 2.67 1.36
CA VAL A 39 13.05 3.21 0.74
C VAL A 39 12.02 2.09 0.69
N ARG A 40 10.78 2.37 1.12
CA ARG A 40 9.74 1.35 1.26
C ARG A 40 8.76 1.41 0.12
N ALA A 41 8.42 0.25 -0.43
CA ALA A 41 7.38 0.12 -1.43
C ALA A 41 6.42 -1.01 -1.06
N MET A 42 5.15 -0.87 -1.45
CA MET A 42 4.13 -1.87 -1.20
C MET A 42 3.39 -2.22 -2.50
N MET A 43 3.19 -3.50 -2.74
CA MET A 43 2.33 -4.03 -3.79
C MET A 43 1.14 -4.74 -3.14
N VAL A 44 -0.07 -4.42 -3.57
CA VAL A 44 -1.29 -5.04 -3.03
C VAL A 44 -2.19 -5.54 -4.16
N THR A 45 -2.67 -6.79 -4.05
CA THR A 45 -3.59 -7.35 -5.03
C THR A 45 -5.03 -6.90 -4.77
N GLY A 46 -5.86 -6.83 -5.81
CA GLY A 46 -7.28 -6.52 -5.66
C GLY A 46 -8.04 -7.51 -4.78
N LYS A 47 -7.59 -8.77 -4.73
CA LYS A 47 -8.10 -9.78 -3.80
C LYS A 47 -7.84 -9.37 -2.34
N ALA A 48 -6.56 -9.20 -1.98
CA ALA A 48 -6.16 -8.76 -0.64
C ALA A 48 -6.83 -7.45 -0.22
N LEU A 49 -6.97 -6.51 -1.17
CA LEU A 49 -7.62 -5.23 -0.94
C LEU A 49 -9.08 -5.39 -0.47
N THR A 50 -9.77 -6.44 -0.92
CA THR A 50 -11.14 -6.72 -0.48
C THR A 50 -11.20 -6.99 1.01
N GLY A 51 -10.30 -7.82 1.55
CA GLY A 51 -10.20 -8.07 3.00
C GLY A 51 -9.83 -6.81 3.78
N ILE A 52 -8.86 -6.04 3.29
CA ILE A 52 -8.43 -4.77 3.91
C ILE A 52 -9.60 -3.78 4.00
N MET A 53 -10.45 -3.74 2.98
CA MET A 53 -11.58 -2.80 2.91
C MET A 53 -12.82 -3.23 3.71
N GLN A 54 -12.83 -4.40 4.34
CA GLN A 54 -13.99 -4.85 5.13
C GLN A 54 -14.08 -4.17 6.51
N SER A 55 -12.95 -3.89 7.16
CA SER A 55 -12.93 -3.37 8.53
C SER A 55 -12.33 -1.97 8.63
N LYS A 56 -12.89 -1.12 9.50
CA LYS A 56 -12.32 0.23 9.75
C LYS A 56 -10.91 0.16 10.33
N ALA A 57 -10.62 -0.86 11.15
CA ALA A 57 -9.30 -1.06 11.75
C ALA A 57 -8.25 -1.36 10.66
N SER A 58 -8.56 -2.31 9.77
CA SER A 58 -7.70 -2.70 8.65
C SER A 58 -7.48 -1.54 7.67
N LYS A 59 -8.53 -0.76 7.35
CA LYS A 59 -8.40 0.46 6.54
C LYS A 59 -7.44 1.48 7.15
N LYS A 60 -7.54 1.71 8.46
CA LYS A 60 -6.67 2.65 9.18
C LYS A 60 -5.22 2.17 9.22
N GLU A 61 -5.02 0.88 9.45
CA GLU A 61 -3.69 0.27 9.42
C GLU A 61 -3.08 0.32 8.03
N PHE A 62 -3.87 0.06 6.99
CA PHE A 62 -3.46 0.14 5.59
C PHE A 62 -2.97 1.53 5.23
N LEU A 63 -3.74 2.56 5.59
CA LEU A 63 -3.34 3.95 5.37
C LEU A 63 -2.03 4.29 6.09
N LYS A 64 -1.85 3.83 7.34
CA LYS A 64 -0.63 4.09 8.11
C LYS A 64 0.59 3.46 7.46
N VAL A 65 0.47 2.24 6.95
CA VAL A 65 1.55 1.57 6.22
C VAL A 65 1.80 2.28 4.88
N ALA A 66 0.73 2.58 4.13
CA ALA A 66 0.79 3.25 2.84
C ALA A 66 1.47 4.64 2.91
N GLU A 67 1.15 5.45 3.92
CA GLU A 67 1.76 6.77 4.16
C GLU A 67 3.27 6.66 4.45
N SER A 68 3.71 5.51 4.93
CA SER A 68 5.11 5.23 5.23
C SER A 68 5.89 4.76 4.00
N CYS A 69 5.21 4.31 2.95
CA CYS A 69 5.79 3.87 1.70
C CYS A 69 5.99 5.05 0.73
N SER A 70 7.12 5.07 0.04
CA SER A 70 7.35 6.01 -1.06
C SER A 70 6.48 5.69 -2.27
N VAL A 71 6.15 4.41 -2.43
CA VAL A 71 5.44 3.87 -3.58
C VAL A 71 4.44 2.82 -3.12
N LEU A 72 3.20 2.92 -3.58
CA LEU A 72 2.17 1.92 -3.42
C LEU A 72 1.60 1.57 -4.78
N ILE A 73 1.60 0.29 -5.14
CA ILE A 73 1.03 -0.21 -6.38
C ILE A 73 -0.10 -1.17 -6.05
N ALA A 74 -1.32 -0.80 -6.42
CA ALA A 74 -2.46 -1.71 -6.38
C ALA A 74 -2.63 -2.39 -7.75
N CYS A 75 -2.53 -3.72 -7.80
CA CYS A 75 -2.60 -4.50 -9.03
C CYS A 75 -3.90 -5.31 -9.12
N ARG A 76 -4.39 -5.50 -10.36
CA ARG A 76 -5.61 -6.28 -10.67
C ARG A 76 -6.87 -5.82 -9.90
N VAL A 77 -6.95 -4.53 -9.56
CA VAL A 77 -8.09 -3.91 -8.89
C VAL A 77 -9.23 -3.54 -9.85
N SER A 78 -10.47 -3.72 -9.41
CA SER A 78 -11.67 -3.31 -10.15
C SER A 78 -11.87 -1.77 -10.13
N PRO A 79 -12.68 -1.20 -11.06
CA PRO A 79 -13.01 0.22 -11.02
C PRO A 79 -13.61 0.67 -9.68
N MET A 80 -14.46 -0.17 -9.07
CA MET A 80 -15.06 0.09 -7.76
C MET A 80 -13.99 0.18 -6.66
N GLN A 81 -13.06 -0.77 -6.63
CA GLN A 81 -11.96 -0.78 -5.65
C GLN A 81 -11.04 0.42 -5.79
N LYS A 82 -10.76 0.87 -7.03
CA LYS A 82 -10.01 2.11 -7.26
C LYS A 82 -10.71 3.33 -6.65
N ALA A 83 -12.03 3.45 -6.86
CA ALA A 83 -12.81 4.54 -6.29
C ALA A 83 -12.82 4.50 -4.75
N GLU A 84 -12.94 3.31 -4.16
CA GLU A 84 -12.89 3.15 -2.71
C GLU A 84 -11.53 3.54 -2.13
N LEU A 85 -10.44 3.15 -2.79
CA LEU A 85 -9.08 3.52 -2.39
C LEU A 85 -8.88 5.05 -2.42
N VAL A 86 -9.34 5.72 -3.49
CA VAL A 86 -9.28 7.18 -3.60
C VAL A 86 -10.10 7.86 -2.49
N ARG A 87 -11.29 7.34 -2.17
CA ARG A 87 -12.11 7.85 -1.06
C ARG A 87 -11.41 7.68 0.27
N LEU A 88 -10.87 6.50 0.54
CA LEU A 88 -10.13 6.19 1.76
C LEU A 88 -8.96 7.16 1.97
N VAL A 89 -8.16 7.42 0.92
CA VAL A 89 -7.04 8.35 0.99
C VAL A 89 -7.51 9.79 1.22
N ARG A 90 -8.55 10.25 0.51
CA ARG A 90 -9.10 11.60 0.68
C ARG A 90 -9.66 11.86 2.08
N GLU A 91 -10.29 10.86 2.68
CA GLU A 91 -10.86 10.95 4.02
C GLU A 91 -9.80 10.76 5.12
N GLY A 92 -8.79 9.94 4.86
CA GLY A 92 -7.79 9.52 5.84
C GLY A 92 -6.53 10.38 5.90
N ILE A 93 -6.18 11.09 4.82
CA ILE A 93 -4.95 11.89 4.73
C ILE A 93 -5.31 13.35 4.52
N LYS A 94 -4.79 14.22 5.38
CA LYS A 94 -4.87 15.68 5.22
C LYS A 94 -3.57 16.16 4.61
N PRO A 95 -3.54 16.53 3.31
CA PRO A 95 -2.32 17.06 2.71
C PRO A 95 -1.94 18.37 3.40
N THR A 96 -0.67 18.51 3.78
CA THR A 96 -0.13 19.82 4.15
C THR A 96 -0.04 20.68 2.89
N PRO A 97 -0.60 21.91 2.90
CA PRO A 97 -0.49 22.80 1.76
C PRO A 97 0.99 23.10 1.49
N VAL A 98 1.44 22.87 0.26
CA VAL A 98 2.74 23.35 -0.22
C VAL A 98 2.48 24.71 -0.88
N THR A 99 2.96 25.78 -0.24
CA THR A 99 2.91 27.17 -0.71
C THR A 99 4.10 27.50 -1.59
#